data_AF-A0A0J9EWS9-F1
#
_entry.id   AF-A0A0J9EWS9-F1
#
_cell.length_a   1.000
_cell.length_b   1.000
_cell.length_c   1.000
_cell.angle_alpha   90.00
_cell.angle_beta   90.00
_cell.angle_gamma   90.00
#
_symmetry.space_group_name_H-M   'P 1'
#
loop_
_entity.id
_entity.type
_entity.pdbx_description
1 polymer ?
#
loop_
_entity_poly.entity_id
_entity_poly.type
_entity_poly.pdbx_seq_one_letter_code
_entity_poly.pdbx_strand_id
1 'polypeptide(L)'
;MPRATYGPKVRARAKSLLKILLLFVNGEVENSDRFDLKYCWLDEEKPPQLRIETNLRTLEALTNSQENRLTKAQIRESLKRMDDFLNILKDERIQKRGLEDWRFTLTLCSKDIEENLQQFSKTWDNLCPQTQEKLISESIFPPIPELNSIPEKLNSEHLDNLLQNHWERLNNTEKNNLENAIQAAFQLCDPAQDWIEGDRLDKFINLSQVSYPGWSEIDGLTQFAVFLATFSDNLSSELFDEIKVFVESRQIQAAFQLCDPAQDWIEGDRLDKFINLSQVSYPGWSEIDGLTQFAVFLATFSDNLSSELFDEIKVFVESRQTKLNFNNLLIKAIREKSERNISPKNTLEDLIIEVIPTELSKGVRVSMWDANNFSSPLVQDETMSLDELPNFLENWLEENSEYTSPTLHIFVPRNWLNLDLSERQTESELTLGSQYKLVMRTHHNLTPTGKQYYKLWQQKWQLLEAKIDQTAQTTFVRADCGSPAKLFQTLKSSEMAILENLDMAKLEKILEFVARKTALPVALWSRRSELSDRIDNILDCEVNQLSERILEERCNSLTEDDNHIGHHLTLVWEDPNIVPPTLQFDSEAC
;
A
#
# COMPACT_ATOMS: atom_id res chain seq x y z
N MET A 1 -4.11 17.50 -10.17
CA MET A 1 -4.31 16.83 -11.49
C MET A 1 -4.29 15.33 -11.25
N PRO A 2 -5.15 14.52 -11.90
CA PRO A 2 -5.13 13.07 -11.70
C PRO A 2 -3.77 12.50 -12.11
N ARG A 3 -3.19 11.63 -11.26
CA ARG A 3 -1.89 10.95 -11.49
C ARG A 3 -1.98 10.15 -12.80
N ALA A 4 -0.95 10.24 -13.64
CA ALA A 4 -0.89 9.47 -14.88
C ALA A 4 -0.60 7.99 -14.55
N THR A 5 -1.46 7.08 -15.01
CA THR A 5 -1.31 5.64 -14.86
C THR A 5 -0.64 5.04 -16.10
N TYR A 6 0.33 4.14 -15.89
CA TYR A 6 1.12 3.48 -16.95
C TYR A 6 1.03 1.93 -16.90
N GLY A 7 0.12 1.40 -16.09
CA GLY A 7 0.00 -0.03 -15.82
C GLY A 7 -0.50 -0.88 -17.01
N PRO A 8 -0.56 -2.21 -16.84
CA PRO A 8 -0.84 -3.18 -17.91
C PRO A 8 -2.14 -2.91 -18.69
N LYS A 9 -3.19 -2.45 -18.01
CA LYS A 9 -4.48 -2.10 -18.64
C LYS A 9 -4.36 -0.89 -19.59
N VAL A 10 -3.59 0.13 -19.22
CA VAL A 10 -3.36 1.32 -20.07
C VAL A 10 -2.49 0.94 -21.27
N ARG A 11 -1.47 0.11 -21.06
CA ARG A 11 -0.63 -0.47 -22.12
C ARG A 11 -1.46 -1.24 -23.14
N ALA A 12 -2.34 -2.14 -22.69
CA ALA A 12 -3.16 -2.95 -23.56
C ALA A 12 -4.11 -2.09 -24.42
N ARG A 13 -4.75 -1.07 -23.84
CA ARG A 13 -5.64 -0.14 -24.56
C ARG A 13 -4.90 0.67 -25.61
N ALA A 14 -3.76 1.25 -25.25
CA ALA A 14 -2.93 2.01 -26.19
C ALA A 14 -2.39 1.10 -27.32
N LYS A 15 -1.93 -0.11 -26.99
CA LYS A 15 -1.50 -1.10 -28.00
C LYS A 15 -2.65 -1.49 -28.94
N SER A 16 -3.85 -1.70 -28.40
CA SER A 16 -5.03 -2.06 -29.18
C SER A 16 -5.44 -0.93 -30.12
N LEU A 17 -5.44 0.33 -29.64
CA LEU A 17 -5.73 1.48 -30.49
C LEU A 17 -4.71 1.61 -31.63
N LEU A 18 -3.41 1.45 -31.34
CA LEU A 18 -2.36 1.48 -32.37
C LEU A 18 -2.57 0.37 -33.40
N LYS A 19 -2.83 -0.86 -32.95
CA LYS A 19 -3.10 -2.00 -33.84
C LYS A 19 -4.26 -1.71 -34.79
N ILE A 20 -5.37 -1.20 -34.27
CA ILE A 20 -6.58 -0.93 -35.06
C ILE A 20 -6.34 0.17 -36.09
N LEU A 21 -5.60 1.22 -35.73
CA LEU A 21 -5.21 2.27 -36.68
C LEU A 21 -4.34 1.72 -37.81
N LEU A 22 -3.39 0.83 -37.50
CA LEU A 22 -2.53 0.20 -38.50
C LEU A 22 -3.29 -0.78 -39.39
N LEU A 23 -4.19 -1.60 -38.83
CA LEU A 23 -5.08 -2.48 -39.59
C LEU A 23 -5.96 -1.68 -40.56
N PHE A 24 -6.50 -0.54 -40.13
CA PHE A 24 -7.33 0.30 -40.98
C PHE A 24 -6.52 0.86 -42.16
N VAL A 25 -5.31 1.35 -41.90
CA VAL A 25 -4.41 1.90 -42.92
C VAL A 25 -3.95 0.83 -43.92
N ASN A 26 -3.79 -0.41 -43.47
CA ASN A 26 -3.45 -1.54 -44.33
C ASN A 26 -4.66 -2.12 -45.09
N GLY A 27 -5.87 -1.62 -44.85
CA GLY A 27 -7.09 -2.13 -45.48
C GLY A 27 -7.55 -3.49 -44.94
N GLU A 28 -7.09 -3.86 -43.74
CA GLU A 28 -7.40 -5.14 -43.08
C GLU A 28 -8.65 -5.05 -42.17
N VAL A 29 -9.35 -3.91 -42.16
CA VAL A 29 -10.60 -3.70 -41.43
C VAL A 29 -11.80 -3.87 -42.36
N GLU A 30 -12.73 -4.75 -41.99
CA GLU A 30 -13.99 -4.95 -42.71
C GLU A 30 -14.85 -3.68 -42.73
N ASN A 31 -15.45 -3.36 -43.89
CA ASN A 31 -16.28 -2.17 -44.08
C ASN A 31 -15.54 -0.83 -43.80
N SER A 32 -14.24 -0.76 -44.11
CA SER A 32 -13.41 0.44 -43.93
C SER A 32 -14.01 1.71 -44.55
N ASP A 33 -14.76 1.59 -45.66
CA ASP A 33 -15.46 2.69 -46.33
C ASP A 33 -16.53 3.40 -45.49
N ARG A 34 -16.98 2.81 -44.37
CA ARG A 34 -17.99 3.40 -43.47
C ARG A 34 -17.40 4.39 -42.47
N PHE A 35 -16.08 4.45 -42.35
CA PHE A 35 -15.40 5.28 -41.36
C PHE A 35 -14.82 6.54 -42.02
N ASP A 36 -15.18 7.71 -41.48
CA ASP A 36 -14.57 8.99 -41.89
C ASP A 36 -13.19 9.15 -41.22
N LEU A 37 -12.22 8.36 -41.72
CA LEU A 37 -10.83 8.35 -41.29
C LEU A 37 -9.94 8.50 -42.52
N LYS A 38 -9.29 9.64 -42.63
CA LYS A 38 -8.32 9.94 -43.69
C LYS A 38 -6.92 9.68 -43.18
N TYR A 39 -6.09 9.07 -44.00
CA TYR A 39 -4.68 8.84 -43.67
C TYR A 39 -3.77 9.15 -44.84
N CYS A 40 -2.51 9.47 -44.54
CA CYS A 40 -1.48 9.73 -45.53
C CYS A 40 -0.12 9.31 -44.98
N TRP A 41 0.59 8.46 -45.72
CA TRP A 41 2.00 8.15 -45.45
C TRP A 41 2.89 9.29 -45.95
N LEU A 42 3.77 9.77 -45.08
CA LEU A 42 4.77 10.79 -45.40
C LEU A 42 6.08 10.07 -45.76
N ASP A 43 6.11 9.44 -46.94
CA ASP A 43 7.15 8.50 -47.39
C ASP A 43 8.56 9.10 -47.58
N GLU A 44 8.70 10.42 -47.43
CA GLU A 44 9.98 11.13 -47.52
C GLU A 44 10.76 11.18 -46.19
N GLU A 45 10.14 10.80 -45.06
CA GLU A 45 10.76 10.85 -43.73
C GLU A 45 11.18 9.45 -43.23
N LYS A 46 12.39 9.34 -42.66
CA LYS A 46 12.86 8.17 -41.91
C LYS A 46 13.05 8.59 -40.45
N PRO A 47 12.36 7.99 -39.47
CA PRO A 47 11.40 6.86 -39.58
C PRO A 47 10.06 7.21 -40.27
N PRO A 48 9.33 6.21 -40.83
CA PRO A 48 8.09 6.45 -41.56
C PRO A 48 7.03 7.13 -40.67
N GLN A 49 6.36 8.13 -41.23
CA GLN A 49 5.32 8.87 -40.54
C GLN A 49 3.95 8.66 -41.18
N LEU A 50 2.94 8.47 -40.34
CA LEU A 50 1.56 8.27 -40.72
C LEU A 50 0.71 9.40 -40.15
N ARG A 51 0.20 10.25 -41.03
CA ARG A 51 -0.73 11.32 -40.64
C ARG A 51 -2.16 10.80 -40.69
N ILE A 52 -2.92 11.01 -39.61
CA ILE A 52 -4.32 10.60 -39.47
C ILE A 52 -5.19 11.81 -39.18
N GLU A 53 -6.29 11.93 -39.92
CA GLU A 53 -7.36 12.90 -39.73
C GLU A 53 -8.69 12.17 -39.53
N THR A 54 -9.32 12.38 -38.39
CA THR A 54 -10.54 11.66 -38.00
C THR A 54 -11.30 12.43 -36.92
N ASN A 55 -12.30 11.83 -36.28
CA ASN A 55 -12.94 12.34 -35.08
C ASN A 55 -13.10 11.22 -34.04
N LEU A 56 -13.40 11.58 -32.79
CA LEU A 56 -13.52 10.59 -31.71
C LEU A 56 -14.67 9.59 -31.90
N ARG A 57 -15.75 9.98 -32.59
CA ARG A 57 -16.88 9.08 -32.85
C ARG A 57 -16.46 8.00 -33.85
N THR A 58 -15.71 8.36 -34.88
CA THR A 58 -15.14 7.42 -35.84
C THR A 58 -14.16 6.46 -35.17
N LEU A 59 -13.27 6.95 -34.30
CA LEU A 59 -12.33 6.08 -33.56
C LEU A 59 -13.05 5.10 -32.62
N GLU A 60 -14.09 5.54 -31.93
CA GLU A 60 -14.92 4.68 -31.07
C GLU A 60 -15.71 3.65 -31.88
N ALA A 61 -16.29 4.05 -33.03
CA ALA A 61 -16.94 3.11 -33.93
C ALA A 61 -15.95 2.08 -34.50
N LEU A 62 -14.74 2.51 -34.81
CA LEU A 62 -13.67 1.65 -35.34
C LEU A 62 -13.21 0.63 -34.30
N THR A 63 -13.04 1.03 -33.04
CA THR A 63 -12.71 0.09 -31.94
C THR A 63 -13.86 -0.84 -31.60
N ASN A 64 -15.11 -0.38 -31.73
CA ASN A 64 -16.31 -1.20 -31.52
C ASN A 64 -16.51 -2.30 -32.57
N SER A 65 -15.92 -2.15 -33.76
CA SER A 65 -15.93 -3.17 -34.81
C SER A 65 -14.97 -4.33 -34.54
N GLN A 66 -14.18 -4.26 -33.47
CA GLN A 66 -13.15 -5.23 -33.09
C GLN A 66 -13.39 -5.73 -31.66
N GLU A 67 -12.72 -6.81 -31.25
CA GLU A 67 -12.89 -7.46 -29.93
C GLU A 67 -12.64 -6.50 -28.73
N ASN A 68 -11.85 -5.45 -28.92
CA ASN A 68 -11.45 -4.51 -27.86
C ASN A 68 -12.15 -3.15 -28.00
N ARG A 69 -13.36 -3.05 -27.46
CA ARG A 69 -14.14 -1.80 -27.42
C ARG A 69 -13.48 -0.76 -26.52
N LEU A 70 -13.23 0.44 -27.06
CA LEU A 70 -12.64 1.56 -26.30
C LEU A 70 -13.59 2.75 -26.27
N THR A 71 -13.87 3.30 -25.09
CA THR A 71 -14.69 4.52 -24.93
C THR A 71 -13.92 5.76 -25.38
N LYS A 72 -14.63 6.86 -25.71
CA LYS A 72 -13.97 8.16 -26.02
C LYS A 72 -12.96 8.62 -24.97
N ALA A 73 -13.19 8.33 -23.69
CA ALA A 73 -12.25 8.67 -22.61
C ALA A 73 -10.96 7.84 -22.69
N GLN A 74 -11.09 6.53 -22.92
CA GLN A 74 -9.96 5.62 -23.07
C GLN A 74 -9.17 5.88 -24.36
N ILE A 75 -9.84 6.29 -25.44
CA ILE A 75 -9.19 6.72 -26.69
C ILE A 75 -8.36 7.97 -26.44
N ARG A 76 -8.90 8.98 -25.73
CA ARG A 76 -8.14 10.19 -25.36
C ARG A 76 -6.95 9.87 -24.48
N GLU A 77 -7.11 8.97 -23.50
CA GLU A 77 -6.02 8.50 -22.64
C GLU A 77 -4.95 7.79 -23.46
N SER A 78 -5.34 6.88 -24.36
CA SER A 78 -4.43 6.13 -25.22
C SER A 78 -3.62 7.04 -26.15
N LEU A 79 -4.28 7.99 -26.82
CA LEU A 79 -3.60 8.98 -27.67
C LEU A 79 -2.67 9.88 -26.84
N LYS A 80 -3.11 10.28 -25.64
CA LYS A 80 -2.28 11.05 -24.72
C LYS A 80 -1.04 10.27 -24.28
N ARG A 81 -1.14 8.97 -23.99
CA ARG A 81 0.02 8.11 -23.65
C ARG A 81 0.96 7.90 -24.83
N MET A 82 0.44 7.82 -26.05
CA MET A 82 1.29 7.77 -27.25
C MET A 82 2.08 9.08 -27.46
N ASP A 83 1.55 10.21 -26.99
CA ASP A 83 2.19 11.53 -27.01
C ASP A 83 3.15 11.71 -25.82
N ASP A 84 2.62 11.70 -24.59
CA ASP A 84 3.35 12.08 -23.37
C ASP A 84 4.30 11.00 -22.80
N PHE A 85 4.05 9.73 -23.09
CA PHE A 85 4.83 8.61 -22.53
C PHE A 85 5.72 7.95 -23.58
N LEU A 86 5.15 7.53 -24.71
CA LEU A 86 5.92 6.87 -25.76
C LEU A 86 6.60 7.82 -26.74
N ASN A 87 6.15 9.08 -26.80
CA ASN A 87 6.65 10.08 -27.74
C ASN A 87 6.61 9.62 -29.21
N ILE A 88 5.59 8.84 -29.57
CA ILE A 88 5.35 8.34 -30.94
C ILE A 88 4.23 9.12 -31.65
N LEU A 89 3.40 9.86 -30.92
CA LEU A 89 2.31 10.66 -31.47
C LEU A 89 2.63 12.15 -31.35
N LYS A 90 2.38 12.90 -32.42
CA LYS A 90 2.42 14.37 -32.43
C LYS A 90 1.03 14.92 -32.73
N ASP A 91 0.43 15.61 -31.76
CA ASP A 91 -0.87 16.29 -31.93
C ASP A 91 -0.71 17.56 -32.78
N GLU A 92 -1.37 17.60 -33.95
CA GLU A 92 -1.32 18.71 -34.91
C GLU A 92 -2.59 19.59 -34.87
N ARG A 93 -3.45 19.45 -33.85
CA ARG A 93 -4.66 20.27 -33.75
C ARG A 93 -4.35 21.72 -33.37
N ILE A 94 -4.92 22.66 -34.14
CA ILE A 94 -4.82 24.11 -33.91
C ILE A 94 -5.56 24.52 -32.63
N GLN A 95 -6.69 23.87 -32.32
CA GLN A 95 -7.48 24.15 -31.12
C GLN A 95 -7.76 22.85 -30.34
N LYS A 96 -7.18 22.73 -29.14
CA LYS A 96 -7.21 21.49 -28.33
C LYS A 96 -8.48 21.33 -27.48
N ARG A 97 -9.37 22.33 -27.45
CA ARG A 97 -10.63 22.32 -26.66
C ARG A 97 -11.83 22.57 -27.57
N GLY A 98 -12.87 21.75 -27.45
CA GLY A 98 -14.20 21.99 -28.01
C GLY A 98 -14.46 21.47 -29.44
N LEU A 99 -13.48 20.88 -30.12
CA LEU A 99 -13.65 20.27 -31.45
C LEU A 99 -13.61 18.74 -31.35
N GLU A 100 -14.50 18.07 -32.08
CA GLU A 100 -14.55 16.60 -32.17
C GLU A 100 -13.48 16.02 -33.11
N ASP A 101 -12.90 16.87 -33.97
CA ASP A 101 -11.90 16.51 -34.97
C ASP A 101 -10.51 16.31 -34.35
N TRP A 102 -9.85 15.25 -34.79
CA TRP A 102 -8.51 14.82 -34.40
C TRP A 102 -7.60 14.78 -35.61
N ARG A 103 -6.45 15.44 -35.47
CA ARG A 103 -5.36 15.42 -36.44
C ARG A 103 -4.06 15.19 -35.71
N PHE A 104 -3.39 14.08 -36.03
CA PHE A 104 -2.12 13.72 -35.40
C PHE A 104 -1.26 12.90 -36.35
N THR A 105 0.04 12.89 -36.07
CA THR A 105 1.04 12.16 -36.83
C THR A 105 1.69 11.10 -35.94
N LEU A 106 1.71 9.86 -36.40
CA LEU A 106 2.39 8.74 -35.74
C LEU A 106 3.77 8.54 -36.36
N THR A 107 4.80 8.48 -35.51
CA THR A 107 6.15 8.10 -35.88
C THR A 107 6.32 6.60 -35.65
N LEU A 108 6.42 5.83 -36.72
CA LEU A 108 6.41 4.36 -36.70
C LEU A 108 7.80 3.82 -37.03
N CYS A 109 8.17 2.65 -36.50
CA CYS A 109 9.48 2.07 -36.82
C CYS A 109 9.51 1.44 -38.21
N SER A 110 8.37 0.99 -38.72
CA SER A 110 8.21 0.44 -40.07
C SER A 110 6.77 0.59 -40.57
N LYS A 111 6.48 0.07 -41.78
CA LYS A 111 5.11 -0.08 -42.29
C LYS A 111 4.47 -1.41 -41.89
N ASP A 112 5.22 -2.29 -41.23
CA ASP A 112 4.74 -3.59 -40.77
C ASP A 112 4.01 -3.46 -39.43
N ILE A 113 2.84 -4.11 -39.30
CA ILE A 113 2.02 -3.99 -38.09
C ILE A 113 2.73 -4.61 -36.89
N GLU A 114 3.26 -5.83 -37.05
CA GLU A 114 3.81 -6.61 -35.95
C GLU A 114 5.11 -5.99 -35.44
N GLU A 115 5.97 -5.50 -36.33
CA GLU A 115 7.18 -4.76 -35.94
C GLU A 115 6.85 -3.51 -35.10
N ASN A 116 5.82 -2.75 -35.48
CA ASN A 116 5.38 -1.58 -34.71
C ASN A 116 4.80 -1.97 -33.34
N LEU A 117 4.05 -3.07 -33.25
CA LEU A 117 3.48 -3.55 -31.98
C LEU A 117 4.54 -4.13 -31.05
N GLN A 118 5.56 -4.79 -31.58
CA GLN A 118 6.72 -5.27 -30.83
C GLN A 118 7.55 -4.09 -30.32
N GLN A 119 7.83 -3.11 -31.16
CA GLN A 119 8.57 -1.91 -30.77
C GLN A 119 7.80 -1.07 -29.75
N PHE A 120 6.48 -0.94 -29.89
CA PHE A 120 5.59 -0.34 -28.89
C PHE A 120 5.76 -1.05 -27.54
N SER A 121 5.66 -2.39 -27.56
CA SER A 121 5.73 -3.20 -26.35
C SER A 121 7.08 -3.07 -25.65
N LYS A 122 8.18 -3.11 -26.41
CA LYS A 122 9.55 -2.96 -25.94
C LYS A 122 9.82 -1.56 -25.36
N THR A 123 9.33 -0.52 -26.03
CA THR A 123 9.50 0.87 -25.57
C THR A 123 8.71 1.11 -24.30
N TRP A 124 7.49 0.57 -24.21
CA TRP A 124 6.68 0.64 -23.00
C TRP A 124 7.36 -0.03 -21.80
N ASP A 125 7.93 -1.23 -22.00
CA ASP A 125 8.60 -1.99 -20.94
C ASP A 125 9.92 -1.35 -20.48
N ASN A 126 10.64 -0.69 -21.39
CA ASN A 126 11.87 0.03 -21.06
C ASN A 126 11.62 1.33 -20.29
N LEU A 127 10.47 1.97 -20.50
CA LEU A 127 10.08 3.22 -19.84
C LEU A 127 9.32 2.98 -18.52
N CYS A 128 8.80 1.78 -18.32
CA CYS A 128 8.23 1.35 -17.05
C CYS A 128 9.39 1.00 -16.08
N PRO A 129 9.45 1.57 -14.87
CA PRO A 129 10.41 1.13 -13.85
C PRO A 129 10.24 -0.38 -13.63
N GLN A 130 11.29 -1.16 -13.88
CA GLN A 130 11.20 -2.62 -14.02
C GLN A 130 10.91 -3.31 -12.69
N THR A 131 9.84 -4.10 -12.65
CA THR A 131 9.68 -5.24 -11.75
C THR A 131 10.38 -6.46 -12.38
N GLN A 132 11.16 -7.18 -11.58
CA GLN A 132 12.00 -8.32 -11.96
C GLN A 132 11.17 -9.52 -12.45
N GLU A 133 11.00 -9.69 -13.76
CA GLU A 133 10.25 -10.84 -14.32
C GLU A 133 10.98 -11.59 -15.44
N LYS A 134 12.31 -11.47 -15.54
CA LYS A 134 13.06 -12.00 -16.70
C LYS A 134 14.30 -12.82 -16.35
N LEU A 135 14.12 -13.95 -15.66
CA LEU A 135 15.16 -15.00 -15.61
C LEU A 135 14.65 -16.46 -15.65
N ILE A 136 13.37 -16.73 -15.89
CA ILE A 136 12.87 -18.12 -15.99
C ILE A 136 12.19 -18.33 -17.35
N SER A 137 12.98 -18.42 -18.41
CA SER A 137 12.50 -19.01 -19.66
C SER A 137 13.65 -19.65 -20.41
N GLU A 138 14.12 -20.81 -19.92
CA GLU A 138 14.81 -21.83 -20.73
C GLU A 138 15.09 -23.09 -19.87
N SER A 139 14.17 -24.06 -19.83
CA SER A 139 14.46 -25.46 -20.19
C SER A 139 13.26 -26.41 -19.99
N ILE A 140 12.77 -26.96 -21.12
CA ILE A 140 12.44 -28.38 -21.40
C ILE A 140 11.51 -29.12 -20.42
N PHE A 141 10.24 -29.39 -20.80
CA PHE A 141 9.61 -30.73 -20.98
C PHE A 141 8.19 -30.58 -21.62
N PRO A 142 7.64 -31.61 -22.30
CA PRO A 142 6.57 -31.53 -23.32
C PRO A 142 5.13 -31.65 -22.73
N PRO A 143 4.07 -31.43 -23.54
CA PRO A 143 2.70 -31.26 -23.05
C PRO A 143 1.97 -32.61 -22.93
N ILE A 144 1.19 -32.82 -21.87
CA ILE A 144 0.13 -33.84 -21.82
C ILE A 144 -1.11 -33.28 -21.06
N PRO A 145 -2.33 -33.63 -21.50
CA PRO A 145 -3.56 -32.85 -21.34
C PRO A 145 -4.48 -33.32 -20.20
N GLU A 146 -5.37 -32.41 -19.81
CA GLU A 146 -6.69 -32.61 -19.20
C GLU A 146 -6.78 -33.51 -17.95
N LEU A 147 -7.03 -32.88 -16.79
CA LEU A 147 -8.34 -33.06 -16.16
C LEU A 147 -8.70 -31.84 -15.31
N ASN A 148 -9.80 -31.20 -15.73
CA ASN A 148 -10.54 -30.20 -15.00
C ASN A 148 -11.04 -30.74 -13.66
N SER A 149 -10.68 -30.10 -12.56
CA SER A 149 -11.62 -29.77 -11.48
C SER A 149 -10.91 -28.83 -10.51
N ILE A 150 -11.29 -27.59 -10.66
CA ILE A 150 -10.77 -26.40 -10.04
C ILE A 150 -11.72 -26.01 -8.88
N PRO A 151 -11.23 -25.36 -7.81
CA PRO A 151 -11.83 -24.08 -7.44
C PRO A 151 -10.79 -22.96 -7.49
N GLU A 152 -10.80 -22.30 -8.64
CA GLU A 152 -10.11 -21.08 -9.06
C GLU A 152 -11.07 -19.98 -8.64
N LYS A 153 -10.50 -18.83 -8.28
CA LYS A 153 -11.03 -17.49 -8.53
C LYS A 153 -12.56 -17.41 -8.60
N LEU A 154 -13.15 -16.86 -7.53
CA LEU A 154 -14.34 -16.01 -7.55
C LEU A 154 -14.98 -15.88 -8.95
N ASN A 155 -15.87 -16.80 -9.32
CA ASN A 155 -16.55 -16.79 -10.63
C ASN A 155 -18.03 -16.44 -10.46
N SER A 156 -18.59 -15.74 -11.44
CA SER A 156 -19.98 -15.27 -11.46
C SER A 156 -21.00 -16.40 -11.32
N GLU A 157 -20.68 -17.58 -11.84
CA GLU A 157 -21.52 -18.77 -11.77
C GLU A 157 -21.62 -19.36 -10.36
N HIS A 158 -20.55 -19.30 -9.57
CA HIS A 158 -20.53 -19.84 -8.21
C HIS A 158 -21.39 -18.99 -7.27
N LEU A 159 -21.26 -17.66 -7.36
CA LEU A 159 -22.11 -16.74 -6.59
C LEU A 159 -23.58 -16.84 -7.00
N ASP A 160 -23.86 -16.98 -8.30
CA ASP A 160 -25.24 -17.18 -8.78
C ASP A 160 -25.85 -18.49 -8.28
N ASN A 161 -25.10 -19.59 -8.35
CA ASN A 161 -25.52 -20.89 -7.85
C ASN A 161 -25.74 -20.89 -6.33
N LEU A 162 -24.89 -20.19 -5.58
CA LEU A 162 -25.02 -20.06 -4.12
C LEU A 162 -26.30 -19.30 -3.75
N LEU A 163 -26.57 -18.17 -4.40
CA LEU A 163 -27.80 -17.41 -4.21
C LEU A 163 -29.04 -18.20 -4.65
N GLN A 164 -28.96 -18.95 -5.75
CA GLN A 164 -30.06 -19.79 -6.25
C GLN A 164 -30.38 -20.95 -5.30
N ASN A 165 -29.36 -21.67 -4.83
CA ASN A 165 -29.51 -22.78 -3.90
C ASN A 165 -30.11 -22.32 -2.57
N HIS A 166 -29.72 -21.13 -2.11
CA HIS A 166 -30.26 -20.55 -0.89
C HIS A 166 -31.70 -20.08 -1.10
N TRP A 167 -31.97 -19.39 -2.22
CA TRP A 167 -33.30 -18.94 -2.61
C TRP A 167 -34.34 -20.07 -2.58
N GLU A 168 -33.99 -21.26 -3.09
CA GLU A 168 -34.93 -22.40 -3.13
C GLU A 168 -35.38 -22.88 -1.75
N ARG A 169 -34.58 -22.65 -0.71
CA ARG A 169 -34.84 -23.07 0.68
C ARG A 169 -35.67 -22.07 1.49
N LEU A 170 -35.85 -20.85 0.99
CA LEU A 170 -36.54 -19.76 1.69
C LEU A 170 -38.07 -19.77 1.51
N ASN A 171 -38.78 -19.22 2.50
CA ASN A 171 -40.22 -18.97 2.39
C ASN A 171 -40.53 -17.72 1.53
N ASN A 172 -41.79 -17.50 1.17
CA ASN A 172 -42.16 -16.42 0.24
C ASN A 172 -41.80 -15.01 0.75
N THR A 173 -41.82 -14.78 2.06
CA THR A 173 -41.45 -13.49 2.65
C THR A 173 -39.94 -13.28 2.61
N GLU A 174 -39.17 -14.31 2.96
CA GLU A 174 -37.70 -14.31 2.91
C GLU A 174 -37.17 -14.20 1.48
N LYS A 175 -37.83 -14.86 0.52
CA LYS A 175 -37.53 -14.71 -0.93
C LYS A 175 -37.67 -13.27 -1.38
N ASN A 176 -38.77 -12.61 -1.02
CA ASN A 176 -38.97 -11.20 -1.36
C ASN A 176 -37.92 -10.28 -0.71
N ASN A 177 -37.49 -10.58 0.53
CA ASN A 177 -36.45 -9.81 1.21
C ASN A 177 -35.08 -9.98 0.56
N LEU A 178 -34.71 -11.22 0.20
CA LEU A 178 -33.47 -11.52 -0.50
C LEU A 178 -33.44 -10.88 -1.89
N GLU A 179 -34.57 -10.89 -2.63
CA GLU A 179 -34.66 -10.23 -3.94
C GLU A 179 -34.47 -8.71 -3.82
N ASN A 180 -35.09 -8.10 -2.82
CA ASN A 180 -34.95 -6.67 -2.56
C ASN A 180 -33.51 -6.32 -2.19
N ALA A 181 -32.82 -7.17 -1.41
CA ALA A 181 -31.42 -6.99 -1.05
C ALA A 181 -30.48 -7.16 -2.26
N ILE A 182 -30.70 -8.18 -3.10
CA ILE A 182 -29.98 -8.38 -4.36
C ILE A 182 -30.18 -7.20 -5.29
N GLN A 183 -31.41 -6.72 -5.45
CA GLN A 183 -31.72 -5.58 -6.31
C GLN A 183 -31.14 -4.27 -5.78
N ALA A 184 -31.16 -4.06 -4.47
CA ALA A 184 -30.51 -2.92 -3.83
C ALA A 184 -28.98 -2.97 -3.98
N ALA A 185 -28.36 -4.15 -3.82
CA ALA A 185 -26.93 -4.35 -4.03
C ALA A 185 -26.53 -4.04 -5.49
N PHE A 186 -27.31 -4.50 -6.48
CA PHE A 186 -27.09 -4.11 -7.87
C PHE A 186 -27.23 -2.61 -8.11
N GLN A 187 -28.23 -1.95 -7.51
CA GLN A 187 -28.40 -0.50 -7.63
C GLN A 187 -27.26 0.29 -6.96
N LEU A 188 -26.65 -0.24 -5.91
CA LEU A 188 -25.46 0.37 -5.30
C LEU A 188 -24.22 0.17 -6.17
N CYS A 189 -24.11 -0.96 -6.86
CA CYS A 189 -23.03 -1.20 -7.84
C CYS A 189 -23.18 -0.40 -9.14
N ASP A 190 -24.41 -0.09 -9.57
CA ASP A 190 -24.72 0.73 -10.75
C ASP A 190 -25.87 1.72 -10.46
N PRO A 191 -25.59 2.84 -9.76
CA PRO A 191 -26.61 3.81 -9.37
C PRO A 191 -27.24 4.58 -10.54
N ALA A 192 -26.57 4.59 -11.69
CA ALA A 192 -27.06 5.24 -12.91
C ALA A 192 -27.90 4.30 -13.79
N GLN A 193 -27.89 2.99 -13.51
CA GLN A 193 -28.48 1.93 -14.34
C GLN A 193 -27.93 1.89 -15.77
N ASP A 194 -26.68 2.32 -15.96
CA ASP A 194 -26.11 2.53 -17.28
C ASP A 194 -25.40 1.28 -17.83
N TRP A 195 -25.02 0.30 -16.98
CA TRP A 195 -24.09 -0.78 -17.34
C TRP A 195 -24.59 -2.20 -17.02
N ILE A 196 -25.68 -2.34 -16.26
CA ILE A 196 -26.19 -3.63 -15.78
C ILE A 196 -27.55 -3.97 -16.44
N GLU A 197 -27.50 -4.56 -17.64
CA GLU A 197 -28.65 -5.17 -18.32
C GLU A 197 -28.47 -6.69 -18.45
N GLY A 198 -29.57 -7.45 -18.53
CA GLY A 198 -29.54 -8.92 -18.66
C GLY A 198 -30.15 -9.66 -17.46
N ASP A 199 -30.07 -10.99 -17.48
CA ASP A 199 -30.49 -11.82 -16.35
C ASP A 199 -29.47 -11.77 -15.20
N ARG A 200 -29.76 -12.39 -14.05
CA ARG A 200 -28.94 -12.25 -12.83
C ARG A 200 -27.48 -12.68 -13.06
N LEU A 201 -27.26 -13.74 -13.86
CA LEU A 201 -25.92 -14.24 -14.16
C LEU A 201 -25.18 -13.29 -15.12
N ASP A 202 -25.86 -12.76 -16.14
CA ASP A 202 -25.32 -11.73 -17.03
C ASP A 202 -24.83 -10.50 -16.24
N LYS A 203 -25.61 -10.09 -15.23
CA LYS A 203 -25.26 -8.97 -14.35
C LYS A 203 -24.01 -9.26 -13.51
N PHE A 204 -23.84 -10.49 -13.00
CA PHE A 204 -22.62 -10.89 -12.28
C PHE A 204 -21.40 -11.00 -13.18
N ILE A 205 -21.57 -11.50 -14.41
CA ILE A 205 -20.50 -11.54 -15.41
C ILE A 205 -20.05 -10.11 -15.70
N ASN A 206 -20.98 -9.19 -15.93
CA ASN A 206 -20.67 -7.77 -16.16
C ASN A 206 -19.94 -7.14 -14.98
N LEU A 207 -20.41 -7.39 -13.75
CA LEU A 207 -19.77 -6.91 -12.52
C LEU A 207 -18.36 -7.44 -12.30
N SER A 208 -18.08 -8.69 -12.67
CA SER A 208 -16.73 -9.26 -12.59
C SER A 208 -15.72 -8.58 -13.53
N GLN A 209 -16.21 -7.85 -14.53
CA GLN A 209 -15.40 -7.22 -15.58
C GLN A 209 -15.24 -5.70 -15.41
N VAL A 210 -15.96 -5.09 -14.47
CA VAL A 210 -15.96 -3.64 -14.24
C VAL A 210 -15.45 -3.29 -12.83
N SER A 211 -14.96 -2.06 -12.66
CA SER A 211 -14.53 -1.53 -11.37
C SER A 211 -15.09 -0.11 -11.23
N TYR A 212 -15.79 0.16 -10.12
CA TYR A 212 -16.49 1.43 -9.92
C TYR A 212 -15.54 2.59 -9.59
N PRO A 213 -15.81 3.84 -10.03
CA PRO A 213 -15.03 5.01 -9.64
C PRO A 213 -15.15 5.27 -8.12
N GLY A 214 -14.07 5.02 -7.38
CA GLY A 214 -14.04 5.10 -5.91
C GLY A 214 -13.67 3.76 -5.23
N TRP A 215 -13.78 2.65 -5.96
CA TRP A 215 -13.39 1.30 -5.55
C TRP A 215 -12.56 0.63 -6.66
N SER A 216 -11.48 1.26 -7.11
CA SER A 216 -10.70 0.79 -8.27
C SER A 216 -9.84 -0.44 -8.00
N GLU A 217 -9.75 -0.87 -6.73
CA GLU A 217 -8.87 -1.95 -6.27
C GLU A 217 -9.59 -3.28 -6.08
N ILE A 218 -10.93 -3.27 -6.20
CA ILE A 218 -11.80 -4.44 -5.99
C ILE A 218 -12.73 -4.54 -7.20
N ASP A 219 -12.93 -5.73 -7.74
CA ASP A 219 -13.85 -5.96 -8.86
C ASP A 219 -15.32 -5.75 -8.44
N GLY A 220 -16.19 -5.43 -9.39
CA GLY A 220 -17.61 -5.15 -9.12
C GLY A 220 -18.38 -6.35 -8.53
N LEU A 221 -17.92 -7.59 -8.75
CA LEU A 221 -18.55 -8.79 -8.18
C LEU A 221 -18.26 -8.91 -6.68
N THR A 222 -17.02 -8.61 -6.29
CA THR A 222 -16.65 -8.51 -4.87
C THR A 222 -17.36 -7.34 -4.17
N GLN A 223 -17.53 -6.20 -4.85
CA GLN A 223 -18.30 -5.07 -4.30
C GLN A 223 -19.78 -5.43 -4.11
N PHE A 224 -20.37 -6.17 -5.06
CA PHE A 224 -21.73 -6.67 -4.93
C PHE A 224 -21.89 -7.58 -3.71
N ALA A 225 -20.94 -8.51 -3.49
CA ALA A 225 -20.97 -9.38 -2.32
C ALA A 225 -20.89 -8.58 -1.00
N VAL A 226 -20.08 -7.52 -0.96
CA VAL A 226 -19.98 -6.61 0.19
C VAL A 226 -21.28 -5.83 0.40
N PHE A 227 -21.87 -5.23 -0.64
CA PHE A 227 -23.16 -4.55 -0.50
C PHE A 227 -24.27 -5.49 -0.11
N LEU A 228 -24.30 -6.71 -0.66
CA LEU A 228 -25.28 -7.72 -0.27
C LEU A 228 -25.14 -8.06 1.23
N ALA A 229 -23.91 -8.19 1.73
CA ALA A 229 -23.64 -8.42 3.16
C ALA A 229 -24.07 -7.24 4.06
N THR A 230 -24.07 -5.99 3.56
CA THR A 230 -24.59 -4.84 4.33
C THR A 230 -26.10 -4.86 4.55
N PHE A 231 -26.83 -5.70 3.81
CA PHE A 231 -28.25 -5.98 4.03
C PHE A 231 -28.45 -7.22 4.91
N SER A 232 -27.65 -7.36 5.97
CA SER A 232 -27.63 -8.53 6.88
C SER A 232 -29.02 -8.90 7.41
N ASP A 233 -29.89 -7.91 7.65
CA ASP A 233 -31.25 -8.11 8.15
C ASP A 233 -32.18 -8.82 7.13
N ASN A 234 -31.76 -8.86 5.86
CA ASN A 234 -32.48 -9.49 4.75
C ASN A 234 -31.83 -10.80 4.27
N LEU A 235 -30.70 -11.20 4.88
CA LEU A 235 -30.00 -12.45 4.61
C LEU A 235 -30.27 -13.46 5.74
N SER A 236 -30.26 -14.76 5.43
CA SER A 236 -30.18 -15.75 6.49
C SER A 236 -28.77 -15.75 7.10
N SER A 237 -28.63 -16.19 8.35
CA SER A 237 -27.33 -16.32 9.01
C SER A 237 -26.37 -17.23 8.25
N GLU A 238 -26.89 -18.32 7.65
CA GLU A 238 -26.11 -19.28 6.87
C GLU A 238 -25.55 -18.65 5.58
N LEU A 239 -26.36 -17.87 4.86
CA LEU A 239 -25.93 -17.17 3.64
C LEU A 239 -24.94 -16.04 3.96
N PHE A 240 -25.15 -15.34 5.09
CA PHE A 240 -24.25 -14.30 5.56
C PHE A 240 -22.86 -14.86 5.91
N ASP A 241 -22.81 -15.99 6.63
CA ASP A 241 -21.55 -16.64 7.00
C ASP A 241 -20.80 -17.17 5.76
N GLU A 242 -21.50 -17.70 4.75
CA GLU A 242 -20.89 -18.13 3.49
C GLU A 242 -20.33 -16.94 2.67
N ILE A 243 -21.04 -15.82 2.62
CA ILE A 243 -20.56 -14.57 1.98
C ILE A 243 -19.41 -13.94 2.79
N LYS A 244 -19.39 -14.10 4.11
CA LYS A 244 -18.30 -13.65 4.99
C LYS A 244 -17.03 -14.49 4.79
N VAL A 245 -17.14 -15.82 4.78
CA VAL A 245 -16.03 -16.75 4.46
C VAL A 245 -15.44 -16.48 3.08
N PHE A 246 -16.28 -16.05 2.14
CA PHE A 246 -15.87 -15.60 0.80
C PHE A 246 -15.01 -14.32 0.81
N VAL A 247 -15.24 -13.39 1.75
CA VAL A 247 -14.44 -12.17 1.94
C VAL A 247 -13.13 -12.45 2.71
N GLU A 248 -13.12 -13.43 3.61
CA GLU A 248 -12.00 -13.78 4.51
C GLU A 248 -10.80 -14.51 3.83
N SER A 249 -10.86 -14.80 2.52
CA SER A 249 -9.87 -15.66 1.81
C SER A 249 -8.44 -15.10 1.68
N ARG A 250 -8.15 -13.86 2.10
CA ARG A 250 -6.84 -13.19 1.88
C ARG A 250 -5.76 -13.58 2.91
N GLN A 251 -6.13 -13.89 4.15
CA GLN A 251 -5.17 -14.22 5.23
C GLN A 251 -4.63 -15.64 5.09
N ILE A 252 -5.48 -16.57 4.65
CA ILE A 252 -5.10 -17.94 4.31
C ILE A 252 -4.06 -17.95 3.19
N GLN A 253 -4.20 -17.05 2.20
CA GLN A 253 -3.24 -16.92 1.10
C GLN A 253 -1.89 -16.36 1.56
N ALA A 254 -1.89 -15.38 2.48
CA ALA A 254 -0.66 -14.85 3.09
C ALA A 254 0.05 -15.91 3.95
N ALA A 255 -0.69 -16.72 4.71
CA ALA A 255 -0.14 -17.83 5.48
C ALA A 255 0.47 -18.92 4.57
N PHE A 256 -0.14 -19.23 3.42
CA PHE A 256 0.46 -20.13 2.43
C PHE A 256 1.76 -19.58 1.82
N GLN A 257 1.81 -18.27 1.52
CA GLN A 257 3.01 -17.61 0.99
C GLN A 257 4.18 -17.61 1.99
N LEU A 258 3.89 -17.58 3.30
CA LEU A 258 4.90 -17.72 4.35
C LEU A 258 5.46 -19.14 4.45
N CYS A 259 4.65 -20.16 4.14
CA CYS A 259 5.05 -21.57 4.14
C CYS A 259 5.76 -22.03 2.85
N ASP A 260 5.49 -21.37 1.70
CA ASP A 260 6.17 -21.62 0.41
C ASP A 260 6.45 -20.30 -0.32
N PRO A 261 7.51 -19.57 0.09
CA PRO A 261 7.85 -18.26 -0.46
C PRO A 261 8.28 -18.30 -1.94
N ALA A 262 8.80 -19.43 -2.40
CA ALA A 262 9.25 -19.63 -3.78
C ALA A 262 8.12 -20.11 -4.71
N GLN A 263 6.97 -20.52 -4.14
CA GLN A 263 5.85 -21.17 -4.86
C GLN A 263 6.26 -22.46 -5.58
N ASP A 264 7.30 -23.13 -5.10
CA ASP A 264 7.93 -24.26 -5.81
C ASP A 264 7.25 -25.60 -5.51
N TRP A 265 6.61 -25.76 -4.34
CA TRP A 265 6.23 -27.08 -3.80
C TRP A 265 4.73 -27.24 -3.48
N ILE A 266 3.95 -26.15 -3.52
CA ILE A 266 2.54 -26.13 -3.15
C ILE A 266 1.64 -25.85 -4.38
N GLU A 267 1.53 -26.83 -5.27
CA GLU A 267 0.51 -26.88 -6.33
C GLU A 267 -0.71 -27.73 -5.89
N GLY A 268 -1.92 -27.36 -6.33
CA GLY A 268 -3.18 -28.06 -6.00
C GLY A 268 -4.24 -27.17 -5.34
N ASP A 269 -5.43 -27.74 -5.12
CA ASP A 269 -6.52 -27.03 -4.43
C ASP A 269 -6.24 -26.87 -2.92
N ARG A 270 -7.09 -26.14 -2.19
CA ARG A 270 -6.86 -25.83 -0.78
C ARG A 270 -6.67 -27.10 0.09
N LEU A 271 -7.33 -28.21 -0.23
CA LEU A 271 -7.22 -29.46 0.51
C LEU A 271 -5.89 -30.17 0.20
N ASP A 272 -5.48 -30.17 -1.07
CA ASP A 272 -4.18 -30.70 -1.50
C ASP A 272 -3.02 -29.96 -0.82
N LYS A 273 -3.12 -28.63 -0.69
CA LYS A 273 -2.11 -27.82 0.01
C LYS A 273 -1.98 -28.20 1.49
N PHE A 274 -3.09 -28.46 2.17
CA PHE A 274 -3.06 -28.92 3.57
C PHE A 274 -2.52 -30.35 3.72
N ILE A 275 -2.84 -31.24 2.77
CA ILE A 275 -2.30 -32.60 2.74
C ILE A 275 -0.79 -32.56 2.53
N ASN A 276 -0.29 -31.74 1.60
CA ASN A 276 1.15 -31.59 1.34
C ASN A 276 1.89 -30.99 2.55
N LEU A 277 1.33 -29.95 3.17
CA LEU A 277 1.90 -29.36 4.40
C LEU A 277 1.97 -30.36 5.56
N SER A 278 1.07 -31.34 5.62
CA SER A 278 1.11 -32.39 6.65
C SER A 278 2.22 -33.44 6.43
N GLN A 279 2.85 -33.47 5.26
CA GLN A 279 3.82 -34.49 4.83
C GLN A 279 5.25 -33.95 4.66
N VAL A 280 5.45 -32.64 4.74
CA VAL A 280 6.73 -31.96 4.46
C VAL A 280 7.16 -31.12 5.66
N SER A 281 8.47 -31.04 5.91
CA SER A 281 9.10 -30.16 6.91
C SER A 281 10.00 -29.15 6.21
N TYR A 282 9.85 -27.87 6.57
CA TYR A 282 10.54 -26.77 5.89
C TYR A 282 11.97 -26.53 6.44
N PRO A 283 12.94 -26.12 5.60
CA PRO A 283 14.27 -25.74 6.05
C PRO A 283 14.21 -24.60 7.07
N GLY A 284 14.74 -24.82 8.27
CA GLY A 284 14.67 -23.87 9.40
C GLY A 284 13.52 -24.14 10.37
N TRP A 285 12.54 -24.99 10.03
CA TRP A 285 11.46 -25.45 10.92
C TRP A 285 11.42 -26.98 11.03
N SER A 286 12.59 -27.62 10.99
CA SER A 286 12.73 -29.09 11.01
C SER A 286 12.10 -29.78 12.23
N GLU A 287 11.87 -29.04 13.30
CA GLU A 287 11.21 -29.50 14.53
C GLU A 287 9.69 -29.70 14.42
N ILE A 288 9.02 -29.16 13.38
CA ILE A 288 7.56 -29.30 13.19
C ILE A 288 7.19 -29.64 11.74
N ASP A 289 5.98 -30.16 11.54
CA ASP A 289 5.41 -30.36 10.20
C ASP A 289 4.84 -29.05 9.63
N GLY A 290 4.78 -28.95 8.30
CA GLY A 290 4.32 -27.76 7.59
C GLY A 290 2.88 -27.34 7.93
N LEU A 291 2.03 -28.26 8.39
CA LEU A 291 0.66 -27.95 8.82
C LEU A 291 0.66 -27.28 10.20
N THR A 292 1.50 -27.74 11.12
CA THR A 292 1.75 -27.05 12.39
C THR A 292 2.42 -25.69 12.17
N GLN A 293 3.34 -25.57 11.21
CA GLN A 293 3.94 -24.29 10.83
C GLN A 293 2.90 -23.31 10.26
N PHE A 294 2.03 -23.78 9.37
CA PHE A 294 0.94 -22.98 8.81
C PHE A 294 -0.02 -22.47 9.88
N ALA A 295 -0.39 -23.32 10.84
CA ALA A 295 -1.25 -22.93 11.96
C ALA A 295 -0.60 -21.83 12.83
N VAL A 296 0.71 -21.93 13.06
CA VAL A 296 1.48 -20.90 13.80
C VAL A 296 1.58 -19.60 13.01
N PHE A 297 1.83 -19.63 11.68
CA PHE A 297 1.81 -18.43 10.85
C PHE A 297 0.43 -17.80 10.75
N LEU A 298 -0.63 -18.61 10.67
CA LEU A 298 -2.01 -18.12 10.72
C LEU A 298 -2.26 -17.36 12.02
N ALA A 299 -1.76 -17.87 13.15
CA ALA A 299 -1.84 -17.20 14.44
C ALA A 299 -1.02 -15.90 14.54
N THR A 300 -0.06 -15.63 13.65
CA THR A 300 0.63 -14.31 13.56
C THR A 300 -0.24 -13.21 12.95
N PHE A 301 -1.43 -13.55 12.46
CA PHE A 301 -2.46 -12.60 12.05
C PHE A 301 -3.56 -12.49 13.12
N SER A 302 -3.18 -12.67 14.39
CA SER A 302 -4.02 -12.68 15.59
C SER A 302 -5.07 -11.56 15.63
N ASP A 303 -4.72 -10.40 15.08
CA ASP A 303 -5.56 -9.20 15.07
C ASP A 303 -6.86 -9.36 14.26
N ASN A 304 -6.98 -10.44 13.48
CA ASN A 304 -8.15 -10.75 12.67
C ASN A 304 -8.76 -12.14 12.97
N LEU A 305 -8.24 -12.85 13.97
CA LEU A 305 -8.79 -14.14 14.41
C LEU A 305 -9.66 -13.92 15.66
N SER A 306 -10.79 -14.62 15.76
CA SER A 306 -11.52 -14.65 17.03
C SER A 306 -10.66 -15.29 18.12
N SER A 307 -10.85 -14.87 19.37
CA SER A 307 -10.16 -15.46 20.53
C SER A 307 -10.38 -16.98 20.61
N GLU A 308 -11.58 -17.44 20.25
CA GLU A 308 -11.93 -18.87 20.19
C GLU A 308 -11.10 -19.63 19.15
N LEU A 309 -10.95 -19.07 17.94
CA LEU A 309 -10.15 -19.70 16.87
C LEU A 309 -8.66 -19.68 17.19
N PHE A 310 -8.16 -18.62 17.83
CA PHE A 310 -6.78 -18.54 18.31
C PHE A 310 -6.49 -19.62 19.37
N ASP A 311 -7.39 -19.80 20.33
CA ASP A 311 -7.29 -20.85 21.34
C ASP A 311 -7.38 -22.26 20.73
N GLU A 312 -8.24 -22.46 19.73
CA GLU A 312 -8.30 -23.72 18.97
C GLU A 312 -7.00 -24.01 18.21
N ILE A 313 -6.40 -23.01 17.57
CA ILE A 313 -5.11 -23.11 16.89
C ILE A 313 -3.99 -23.46 17.89
N LYS A 314 -3.99 -22.81 19.06
CA LYS A 314 -3.04 -23.09 20.13
C LYS A 314 -3.17 -24.53 20.63
N VAL A 315 -4.38 -24.96 20.95
CA VAL A 315 -4.67 -26.35 21.37
C VAL A 315 -4.26 -27.34 20.27
N PHE A 316 -4.56 -27.02 19.02
CA PHE A 316 -4.14 -27.82 17.87
C PHE A 316 -2.61 -27.98 17.82
N VAL A 317 -1.84 -26.89 17.89
CA VAL A 317 -0.37 -26.93 17.83
C VAL A 317 0.23 -27.70 19.01
N GLU A 318 -0.24 -27.44 20.24
CA GLU A 318 0.26 -28.09 21.45
C GLU A 318 -0.12 -29.59 21.51
N SER A 319 -1.24 -29.99 20.89
CA SER A 319 -1.68 -31.39 20.83
C SER A 319 -0.87 -32.28 19.88
N ARG A 320 -0.16 -31.67 18.92
CA ARG A 320 0.58 -32.41 17.88
C ARG A 320 1.82 -33.11 18.44
N GLN A 321 2.51 -32.50 19.40
CA GLN A 321 3.62 -33.12 20.13
C GLN A 321 3.77 -32.53 21.54
N THR A 322 4.02 -33.39 22.53
CA THR A 322 4.12 -33.06 23.96
C THR A 322 5.29 -32.13 24.36
N LYS A 323 6.17 -31.77 23.42
CA LYS A 323 7.32 -30.87 23.65
C LYS A 323 7.23 -29.53 22.93
N LEU A 324 6.20 -29.30 22.12
CA LEU A 324 6.04 -28.03 21.41
C LEU A 324 5.44 -26.98 22.35
N ASN A 325 6.03 -25.80 22.35
CA ASN A 325 5.53 -24.63 23.06
C ASN A 325 5.04 -23.63 22.02
N PHE A 326 3.72 -23.41 21.97
CA PHE A 326 3.09 -22.55 20.97
C PHE A 326 3.67 -21.13 20.99
N ASN A 327 3.91 -20.55 22.17
CA ASN A 327 4.42 -19.19 22.31
C ASN A 327 5.84 -19.06 21.73
N ASN A 328 6.72 -20.04 21.94
CA ASN A 328 8.07 -20.02 21.37
C ASN A 328 8.05 -20.11 19.83
N LEU A 329 7.13 -20.90 19.27
CA LEU A 329 6.95 -21.01 17.82
C LEU A 329 6.32 -19.73 17.25
N LEU A 330 5.38 -19.11 17.96
CA LEU A 330 4.76 -17.85 17.55
C LEU A 330 5.79 -16.72 17.49
N ILE A 331 6.68 -16.59 18.48
CA ILE A 331 7.78 -15.62 18.49
C ILE A 331 8.69 -15.81 17.27
N LYS A 332 9.03 -17.06 16.94
CA LYS A 332 9.84 -17.40 15.76
C LYS A 332 9.13 -17.02 14.45
N ALA A 333 7.81 -17.26 14.36
CA ALA A 333 7.00 -16.93 13.19
C ALA A 333 6.79 -15.41 13.01
N ILE A 334 6.62 -14.65 14.11
CA ILE A 334 6.54 -13.19 14.07
C ILE A 334 7.84 -12.59 13.52
N ARG A 335 8.99 -13.09 14.00
CA ARG A 335 10.31 -12.68 13.52
C ARG A 335 10.52 -13.02 12.05
N GLU A 336 10.13 -14.20 11.60
CA GLU A 336 10.24 -14.55 10.17
C GLU A 336 9.25 -13.77 9.28
N LYS A 337 8.09 -13.39 9.81
CA LYS A 337 7.12 -12.52 9.12
C LYS A 337 7.67 -11.11 8.94
N SER A 338 8.30 -10.53 9.97
CA SER A 338 8.94 -9.21 9.89
C SER A 338 10.17 -9.22 8.98
N GLU A 339 11.01 -10.25 9.05
CA GLU A 339 12.17 -10.43 8.15
C GLU A 339 11.77 -10.56 6.66
N ARG A 340 10.53 -10.99 6.35
CA ARG A 340 10.06 -11.25 4.98
C ARG A 340 9.14 -10.16 4.41
N ASN A 341 8.81 -9.11 5.15
CA ASN A 341 7.93 -8.01 4.71
C ASN A 341 6.57 -8.46 4.11
N ILE A 342 5.98 -9.55 4.59
CA ILE A 342 4.67 -10.05 4.14
C ILE A 342 3.59 -9.53 5.11
N SER A 343 2.97 -8.40 4.77
CA SER A 343 1.79 -7.84 5.46
C SER A 343 0.52 -8.02 4.63
N PRO A 344 -0.66 -8.33 5.22
CA PRO A 344 -1.93 -8.13 4.54
C PRO A 344 -2.06 -6.62 4.25
N LYS A 345 -2.16 -6.25 2.98
CA LYS A 345 -2.04 -4.89 2.45
C LYS A 345 -3.01 -3.79 2.97
N ASN A 346 -3.68 -3.97 4.11
CA ASN A 346 -4.54 -2.96 4.75
C ASN A 346 -4.33 -2.94 6.27
N THR A 347 -3.13 -2.66 6.76
CA THR A 347 -2.95 -2.09 8.11
C THR A 347 -2.91 -0.58 7.96
N LEU A 348 -3.65 0.17 8.79
CA LEU A 348 -3.44 1.61 8.91
C LEU A 348 -2.08 1.81 9.59
N GLU A 349 -1.03 1.99 8.78
CA GLU A 349 0.36 1.90 9.24
C GLU A 349 0.83 3.13 10.04
N ASP A 350 0.14 4.27 9.94
CA ASP A 350 0.60 5.54 10.51
C ASP A 350 -0.53 6.30 11.22
N LEU A 351 -0.31 6.61 12.50
CA LEU A 351 -1.20 7.41 13.33
C LEU A 351 -0.52 8.75 13.67
N ILE A 352 -1.14 9.85 13.29
CA ILE A 352 -0.62 11.19 13.52
C ILE A 352 -1.22 11.74 14.82
N ILE A 353 -0.37 12.12 15.76
CA ILE A 353 -0.76 12.61 17.09
C ILE A 353 -0.19 14.01 17.29
N GLU A 354 -1.04 15.03 17.29
CA GLU A 354 -0.67 16.40 17.59
C GLU A 354 -0.80 16.68 19.08
N VAL A 355 0.29 17.10 19.73
CA VAL A 355 0.31 17.43 21.16
C VAL A 355 0.66 18.91 21.32
N ILE A 356 -0.35 19.71 21.66
CA ILE A 356 -0.26 21.16 21.78
C ILE A 356 -0.28 21.55 23.26
N PRO A 357 0.74 22.24 23.80
CA PRO A 357 0.72 22.73 25.18
C PRO A 357 -0.45 23.69 25.42
N THR A 358 -1.08 23.61 26.59
CA THR A 358 -2.12 24.57 27.02
C THR A 358 -1.58 25.52 28.09
N GLU A 359 -2.37 26.54 28.44
CA GLU A 359 -2.01 27.51 29.50
C GLU A 359 -2.03 26.90 30.91
N LEU A 360 -2.63 25.71 31.07
CA LEU A 360 -2.64 24.97 32.33
C LEU A 360 -1.25 24.37 32.58
N SER A 361 -0.76 24.43 33.82
CA SER A 361 0.53 23.82 34.18
C SER A 361 0.51 22.31 33.86
N LYS A 362 1.36 21.87 32.92
CA LYS A 362 1.43 20.50 32.36
C LYS A 362 0.23 20.06 31.51
N GLY A 363 -0.69 20.94 31.17
CA GLY A 363 -1.81 20.61 30.30
C GLY A 363 -1.39 20.50 28.83
N VAL A 364 -1.99 19.55 28.12
CA VAL A 364 -1.84 19.36 26.68
C VAL A 364 -3.21 19.20 26.05
N ARG A 365 -3.28 19.56 24.78
CA ARG A 365 -4.42 19.35 23.90
C ARG A 365 -3.97 18.41 22.79
N VAL A 366 -4.71 17.33 22.61
CA VAL A 366 -4.36 16.20 21.76
C VAL A 366 -5.36 16.12 20.63
N SER A 367 -4.84 16.04 19.39
CA SER A 367 -5.64 15.72 18.21
C SER A 367 -5.00 14.56 17.48
N MET A 368 -5.80 13.60 17.02
CA MET A 368 -5.32 12.40 16.34
C MET A 368 -5.94 12.29 14.95
N TRP A 369 -5.14 11.82 14.00
CA TRP A 369 -5.54 11.68 12.61
C TRP A 369 -5.00 10.38 12.03
N ASP A 370 -5.79 9.75 11.17
CA ASP A 370 -5.33 8.70 10.27
C ASP A 370 -4.53 9.36 9.13
N ALA A 371 -3.29 8.91 8.90
CA ALA A 371 -2.47 9.43 7.82
C ALA A 371 -3.09 9.17 6.42
N ASN A 372 -3.97 8.18 6.29
CA ASN A 372 -4.68 7.85 5.06
C ASN A 372 -6.00 8.62 4.91
N ASN A 373 -6.53 9.19 5.99
CA ASN A 373 -7.82 9.87 5.99
C ASN A 373 -7.84 11.14 6.86
N PHE A 374 -7.65 12.29 6.19
CA PHE A 374 -7.68 13.62 6.81
C PHE A 374 -9.06 14.30 6.80
N SER A 375 -10.13 13.58 6.43
CA SER A 375 -11.46 14.19 6.33
C SER A 375 -12.02 14.61 7.69
N SER A 376 -11.68 13.88 8.75
CA SER A 376 -12.04 14.19 10.13
C SER A 376 -10.98 13.66 11.10
N PRO A 377 -10.71 14.40 12.20
CA PRO A 377 -9.85 13.88 13.26
C PRO A 377 -10.52 12.68 13.94
N LEU A 378 -9.70 11.70 14.34
CA LEU A 378 -10.09 10.56 15.15
C LEU A 378 -10.36 10.99 16.59
N VAL A 379 -9.51 11.89 17.10
CA VAL A 379 -9.65 12.58 18.38
C VAL A 379 -9.44 14.06 18.11
N GLN A 380 -10.34 14.90 18.63
CA GLN A 380 -10.30 16.34 18.36
C GLN A 380 -10.15 17.15 19.65
N ASP A 381 -9.02 17.85 19.76
CA ASP A 381 -8.76 18.87 20.80
C ASP A 381 -9.00 18.37 22.25
N GLU A 382 -8.74 17.09 22.51
CA GLU A 382 -8.94 16.50 23.83
C GLU A 382 -7.89 17.04 24.82
N THR A 383 -8.33 17.50 25.98
CA THR A 383 -7.44 18.16 26.96
C THR A 383 -7.15 17.24 28.13
N MET A 384 -5.87 17.02 28.40
CA MET A 384 -5.37 16.17 29.49
C MET A 384 -4.04 16.71 30.02
N SER A 385 -3.47 16.09 31.05
CA SER A 385 -2.09 16.36 31.43
C SER A 385 -1.11 15.56 30.56
N LEU A 386 0.11 16.08 30.38
CA LEU A 386 1.15 15.37 29.64
C LEU A 386 1.50 14.00 30.26
N ASP A 387 1.27 13.85 31.56
CA ASP A 387 1.53 12.61 32.31
C ASP A 387 0.44 11.54 32.04
N GLU A 388 -0.77 11.95 31.63
CA GLU A 388 -1.88 11.05 31.26
C GLU A 388 -1.83 10.60 29.79
N LEU A 389 -1.10 11.31 28.92
CA LEU A 389 -1.04 11.04 27.49
C LEU A 389 -0.67 9.58 27.14
N PRO A 390 0.30 8.93 27.79
CA PRO A 390 0.62 7.53 27.49
C PRO A 390 -0.55 6.56 27.71
N ASN A 391 -1.23 6.67 28.86
CA ASN A 391 -2.40 5.86 29.18
C ASN A 391 -3.56 6.14 28.23
N PHE A 392 -3.77 7.41 27.89
CA PHE A 392 -4.80 7.80 26.94
C PHE A 392 -4.58 7.13 25.57
N LEU A 393 -3.35 7.16 25.04
CA LEU A 393 -3.03 6.56 23.75
C LEU A 393 -3.13 5.03 23.78
N GLU A 394 -2.67 4.39 24.87
CA GLU A 394 -2.81 2.93 25.04
C GLU A 394 -4.29 2.52 25.06
N ASN A 395 -5.09 3.12 25.93
CA ASN A 395 -6.53 2.83 26.02
C ASN A 395 -7.25 3.09 24.69
N TRP A 396 -6.92 4.19 24.02
CA TRP A 396 -7.52 4.50 22.72
C TRP A 396 -7.16 3.44 21.66
N LEU A 397 -5.90 2.98 21.61
CA LEU A 397 -5.48 1.93 20.68
C LEU A 397 -6.13 0.58 20.99
N GLU A 398 -6.32 0.24 22.27
CA GLU A 398 -7.04 -0.97 22.69
C GLU A 398 -8.52 -0.95 22.28
N GLU A 399 -9.17 0.23 22.33
CA GLU A 399 -10.56 0.41 21.92
C GLU A 399 -10.75 0.42 20.40
N ASN A 400 -9.72 0.76 19.63
CA ASN A 400 -9.75 0.90 18.16
C ASN A 400 -8.85 -0.16 17.51
N SER A 401 -9.27 -1.43 17.61
CA SER A 401 -8.48 -2.61 17.23
C SER A 401 -8.13 -2.69 15.74
N GLU A 402 -8.68 -1.83 14.88
CA GLU A 402 -8.22 -1.66 13.51
C GLU A 402 -6.78 -1.12 13.40
N TYR A 403 -6.24 -0.49 14.45
CA TYR A 403 -4.87 0.01 14.54
C TYR A 403 -3.97 -1.00 15.28
N THR A 404 -3.61 -2.08 14.60
CA THR A 404 -2.96 -3.23 15.24
C THR A 404 -1.49 -2.99 15.65
N SER A 405 -0.73 -2.25 14.83
CA SER A 405 0.64 -1.84 15.14
C SER A 405 1.04 -0.57 14.37
N PRO A 406 0.33 0.55 14.58
CA PRO A 406 0.61 1.79 13.88
C PRO A 406 1.97 2.35 14.31
N THR A 407 2.62 3.06 13.39
CA THR A 407 3.68 3.99 13.73
C THR A 407 3.06 5.27 14.29
N LEU A 408 3.42 5.60 15.53
CA LEU A 408 2.95 6.77 16.24
C LEU A 408 3.84 7.98 15.88
N HIS A 409 3.30 8.91 15.09
CA HIS A 409 3.95 10.17 14.73
C HIS A 409 3.54 11.27 15.70
N ILE A 410 4.36 11.51 16.72
CA ILE A 410 4.05 12.45 17.80
C ILE A 410 4.59 13.85 17.46
N PHE A 411 3.70 14.74 17.02
CA PHE A 411 4.00 16.14 16.70
C PHE A 411 3.97 17.01 17.95
N VAL A 412 5.13 17.50 18.35
CA VAL A 412 5.33 18.34 19.55
C VAL A 412 6.12 19.61 19.23
N PRO A 413 6.06 20.64 20.08
CA PRO A 413 7.02 21.74 20.03
C PRO A 413 8.48 21.24 20.08
N ARG A 414 9.38 21.94 19.39
CA ARG A 414 10.81 21.57 19.30
C ARG A 414 11.48 21.32 20.65
N ASN A 415 11.16 22.09 21.69
CA ASN A 415 11.70 21.93 23.03
C ASN A 415 11.20 20.66 23.76
N TRP A 416 10.20 19.97 23.21
CA TRP A 416 9.61 18.75 23.74
C TRP A 416 10.04 17.48 22.98
N LEU A 417 10.90 17.61 21.96
CA LEU A 417 11.37 16.44 21.19
C LEU A 417 12.13 15.43 22.06
N ASN A 418 12.71 15.85 23.19
CA ASN A 418 13.41 14.97 24.13
C ASN A 418 12.53 14.52 25.30
N LEU A 419 11.20 14.61 25.19
CA LEU A 419 10.35 14.00 26.21
C LEU A 419 10.56 12.48 26.25
N ASP A 420 10.42 11.92 27.44
CA ASP A 420 10.50 10.50 27.74
C ASP A 420 9.19 9.76 27.47
N LEU A 421 8.34 10.27 26.57
CA LEU A 421 7.02 9.69 26.27
C LEU A 421 7.10 8.21 25.89
N SER A 422 8.21 7.78 25.27
CA SER A 422 8.44 6.38 24.92
C SER A 422 8.62 5.46 26.12
N GLU A 423 8.99 5.98 27.29
CA GLU A 423 9.37 5.21 28.50
C GLU A 423 8.40 5.33 29.65
N ARG A 424 7.43 6.24 29.54
CA ARG A 424 6.44 6.42 30.60
C ARG A 424 5.62 5.15 30.68
N GLN A 425 5.67 4.52 31.85
CA GLN A 425 4.85 3.36 32.13
C GLN A 425 3.38 3.73 32.07
N THR A 426 2.63 2.87 31.42
CA THR A 426 1.18 2.93 31.41
C THR A 426 0.58 2.07 32.52
N GLU A 427 -0.74 2.01 32.62
CA GLU A 427 -1.43 1.15 33.59
C GLU A 427 -1.17 -0.34 33.35
N SER A 428 -0.79 -0.73 32.13
CA SER A 428 -0.38 -2.11 31.78
C SER A 428 1.03 -2.49 32.25
N GLU A 429 1.74 -1.58 32.93
CA GLU A 429 3.16 -1.67 33.30
C GLU A 429 4.14 -1.69 32.10
N LEU A 430 3.62 -1.61 30.87
CA LEU A 430 4.40 -1.45 29.65
C LEU A 430 4.61 0.03 29.32
N THR A 431 5.38 0.30 28.26
CA THR A 431 5.58 1.66 27.76
C THR A 431 5.07 1.75 26.33
N LEU A 432 4.67 2.95 25.87
CA LEU A 432 4.27 3.13 24.48
C LEU A 432 5.41 2.74 23.51
N GLY A 433 6.65 3.08 23.85
CA GLY A 433 7.80 2.83 22.99
C GLY A 433 8.21 1.37 22.89
N SER A 434 7.84 0.52 23.86
CA SER A 434 8.03 -0.93 23.80
C SER A 434 6.91 -1.67 23.07
N GLN A 435 5.77 -1.01 22.84
CA GLN A 435 4.59 -1.59 22.19
C GLN A 435 4.46 -1.15 20.73
N TYR A 436 4.82 0.10 20.43
CA TYR A 436 4.60 0.71 19.12
C TYR A 436 5.86 1.40 18.58
N LYS A 437 5.99 1.41 17.25
CA LYS A 437 6.98 2.24 16.55
C LYS A 437 6.68 3.71 16.83
N LEU A 438 7.45 4.36 17.70
CA LEU A 438 7.24 5.76 18.09
C LEU A 438 8.32 6.67 17.52
N VAL A 439 7.91 7.68 16.75
CA VAL A 439 8.77 8.72 16.19
C VAL A 439 8.33 10.12 16.63
N MET A 440 9.30 10.93 17.03
CA MET A 440 9.07 12.31 17.46
C MET A 440 9.14 13.26 16.28
N ARG A 441 8.22 14.22 16.22
CA ARG A 441 8.06 15.12 15.07
C ARG A 441 7.89 16.57 15.51
N THR A 442 8.44 17.50 14.74
CA THR A 442 8.37 18.93 15.06
C THR A 442 7.04 19.51 14.59
N HIS A 443 6.27 20.08 15.51
CA HIS A 443 5.11 20.88 15.17
C HIS A 443 5.54 22.27 14.68
N HIS A 444 5.64 22.46 13.36
CA HIS A 444 6.20 23.67 12.76
C HIS A 444 5.39 24.96 13.01
N ASN A 445 4.07 24.90 13.18
CA ASN A 445 3.29 26.09 13.58
C ASN A 445 3.64 26.59 14.99
N LEU A 446 3.92 25.68 15.93
CA LEU A 446 4.29 26.01 17.31
C LEU A 446 5.77 26.42 17.41
N THR A 447 6.60 25.90 16.51
CA THR A 447 8.03 26.20 16.45
C THR A 447 8.48 26.55 15.03
N PRO A 448 8.17 27.78 14.57
CA PRO A 448 8.44 28.19 13.21
C PRO A 448 9.90 27.97 12.79
N THR A 449 10.06 27.57 11.54
CA THR A 449 11.34 27.45 10.87
C THR A 449 11.53 28.62 9.90
N GLY A 450 12.76 28.81 9.40
CA GLY A 450 13.02 29.86 8.40
C GLY A 450 12.50 29.46 7.02
N LYS A 451 12.22 30.43 6.13
CA LYS A 451 11.73 30.17 4.76
C LYS A 451 12.58 29.19 3.94
N GLN A 452 13.88 29.09 4.22
CA GLN A 452 14.80 28.17 3.52
C GLN A 452 14.68 26.71 4.00
N TYR A 453 14.04 26.47 5.15
CA TYR A 453 13.90 25.16 5.74
C TYR A 453 13.21 24.18 4.80
N TYR A 454 12.00 24.50 4.33
CA TYR A 454 11.17 23.58 3.56
C TYR A 454 11.84 23.13 2.26
N LYS A 455 12.46 24.07 1.54
CA LYS A 455 13.22 23.75 0.33
C LYS A 455 14.41 22.84 0.61
N LEU A 456 15.19 23.12 1.66
CA LEU A 456 16.35 22.30 2.01
C LEU A 456 15.94 20.92 2.53
N TRP A 457 14.88 20.88 3.34
CA TRP A 457 14.30 19.67 3.90
C TRP A 457 13.80 18.74 2.81
N GLN A 458 12.99 19.23 1.86
CA GLN A 458 12.52 18.43 0.72
C GLN A 458 13.67 17.89 -0.14
N GLN A 459 14.70 18.71 -0.39
CA GLN A 459 15.89 18.27 -1.13
C GLN A 459 16.63 17.14 -0.41
N LYS A 460 16.79 17.25 0.91
CA LYS A 460 17.43 16.21 1.72
C LYS A 460 16.55 14.98 1.86
N TRP A 461 15.23 15.14 1.91
CA TRP A 461 14.29 14.02 1.94
C TRP A 461 14.41 13.17 0.68
N GLN A 462 14.44 13.79 -0.51
CA GLN A 462 14.64 13.07 -1.77
C GLN A 462 15.96 12.28 -1.81
N LEU A 463 17.02 12.84 -1.21
CA LEU A 463 18.31 12.15 -1.09
C LEU A 463 18.27 11.01 -0.06
N LEU A 464 17.46 11.13 0.99
CA LEU A 464 17.20 10.09 1.97
C LEU A 464 16.41 8.94 1.36
N GLU A 465 15.36 9.21 0.59
CA GLU A 465 14.54 8.21 -0.09
C GLU A 465 15.41 7.32 -0.99
N ALA A 466 16.40 7.90 -1.68
CA ALA A 466 17.36 7.14 -2.49
C ALA A 466 18.31 6.23 -1.67
N LYS A 467 18.35 6.39 -0.34
CA LYS A 467 19.20 5.65 0.60
C LYS A 467 18.39 4.82 1.60
N ILE A 468 17.07 4.74 1.45
CA ILE A 468 16.19 4.12 2.45
C ILE A 468 16.44 2.61 2.64
N ASP A 469 16.86 1.93 1.56
CA ASP A 469 17.21 0.51 1.57
C ASP A 469 18.73 0.28 1.83
N GLN A 470 19.48 1.32 2.20
CA GLN A 470 20.90 1.18 2.56
C GLN A 470 21.05 0.91 4.05
N THR A 471 22.17 0.29 4.44
CA THR A 471 22.50 0.04 5.85
C THR A 471 22.67 1.33 6.62
N ALA A 472 21.85 1.52 7.67
CA ALA A 472 21.80 2.73 8.48
C ALA A 472 23.18 3.11 9.06
N GLN A 473 23.99 2.13 9.46
CA GLN A 473 25.36 2.36 9.95
C GLN A 473 26.24 3.15 8.97
N THR A 474 26.06 2.95 7.66
CA THR A 474 26.86 3.64 6.62
C THR A 474 26.28 5.00 6.24
N THR A 475 25.00 5.22 6.50
CA THR A 475 24.26 6.42 6.09
C THR A 475 24.24 7.49 7.19
N PHE A 476 24.23 7.09 8.45
CA PHE A 476 24.27 7.99 9.59
C PHE A 476 25.66 8.61 9.77
N VAL A 477 25.70 9.92 10.00
CA VAL A 477 26.92 10.62 10.45
C VAL A 477 26.83 10.96 11.92
N ARG A 478 27.95 10.92 12.65
CA ARG A 478 28.02 11.37 14.04
C ARG A 478 28.28 12.87 14.08
N ALA A 479 27.43 13.61 14.80
CA ALA A 479 27.40 15.06 14.79
C ALA A 479 27.54 15.63 16.20
N ASP A 480 28.71 16.21 16.49
CA ASP A 480 29.06 16.80 17.79
C ASP A 480 28.31 18.12 18.03
N CYS A 481 27.36 18.11 18.96
CA CYS A 481 26.57 19.28 19.33
C CYS A 481 27.32 20.27 20.23
N GLY A 482 28.49 19.91 20.74
CA GLY A 482 29.33 20.79 21.56
C GLY A 482 29.96 21.95 20.76
N SER A 483 30.00 21.85 19.43
CA SER A 483 30.57 22.88 18.55
C SER A 483 29.65 23.21 17.37
N PRO A 484 29.00 24.38 17.35
CA PRO A 484 28.10 24.77 16.24
C PRO A 484 28.77 24.74 14.85
N ALA A 485 30.07 25.05 14.78
CA ALA A 485 30.81 25.02 13.53
C ALA A 485 31.01 23.60 13.00
N LYS A 486 31.41 22.65 13.87
CA LYS A 486 31.53 21.23 13.50
C LYS A 486 30.17 20.63 13.18
N LEU A 487 29.17 20.91 14.02
CA LEU A 487 27.79 20.49 13.82
C LEU A 487 27.29 20.90 12.43
N PHE A 488 27.45 22.17 12.06
CA PHE A 488 27.07 22.64 10.72
C PHE A 488 27.86 21.97 9.61
N GLN A 489 29.18 21.85 9.75
CA GLN A 489 30.04 21.24 8.74
C GLN A 489 29.59 19.80 8.44
N THR A 490 29.31 19.02 9.47
CA THR A 490 28.82 17.65 9.35
C THR A 490 27.41 17.64 8.73
N LEU A 491 26.46 18.34 9.35
CA LEU A 491 25.05 18.21 8.99
C LEU A 491 24.66 18.91 7.69
N LYS A 492 25.46 19.84 7.16
CA LYS A 492 25.11 20.59 5.94
C LYS A 492 24.77 19.67 4.76
N SER A 493 25.47 18.55 4.62
CA SER A 493 25.34 17.62 3.49
C SER A 493 24.87 16.22 3.90
N SER A 494 24.28 16.10 5.09
CA SER A 494 23.81 14.83 5.63
C SER A 494 22.30 14.83 5.81
N GLU A 495 21.68 13.69 5.52
CA GLU A 495 20.25 13.46 5.65
C GLU A 495 19.87 12.79 6.98
N MET A 496 20.82 12.05 7.56
CA MET A 496 20.66 11.30 8.81
C MET A 496 21.86 11.57 9.72
N ALA A 497 21.62 11.79 11.01
CA ALA A 497 22.72 11.94 11.97
C ALA A 497 22.41 11.44 13.37
N ILE A 498 23.47 10.99 14.04
CA ILE A 498 23.50 10.76 15.48
C ILE A 498 23.95 12.06 16.14
N LEU A 499 23.11 12.65 16.98
CA LEU A 499 23.45 13.88 17.71
C LEU A 499 24.16 13.51 19.02
N GLU A 500 25.42 13.92 19.13
CA GLU A 500 26.27 13.61 20.28
C GLU A 500 26.55 14.85 21.13
N ASN A 501 26.96 14.64 22.39
CA ASN A 501 27.30 15.72 23.32
C ASN A 501 26.18 16.77 23.45
N LEU A 502 24.93 16.31 23.43
CA LEU A 502 23.75 17.14 23.61
C LEU A 502 23.71 17.67 25.05
N ASP A 503 24.02 18.96 25.20
CA ASP A 503 23.80 19.68 26.45
C ASP A 503 22.30 19.91 26.62
N MET A 504 21.70 19.17 27.53
CA MET A 504 20.26 19.25 27.85
C MET A 504 19.81 20.66 28.24
N ALA A 505 20.68 21.49 28.82
CA ALA A 505 20.37 22.89 29.13
C ALA A 505 20.34 23.79 27.88
N LYS A 506 20.85 23.33 26.74
CA LYS A 506 20.90 24.04 25.45
C LYS A 506 20.16 23.32 24.34
N LEU A 507 19.47 22.22 24.63
CA LEU A 507 18.80 21.36 23.66
C LEU A 507 17.96 22.16 22.66
N GLU A 508 17.08 23.04 23.15
CA GLU A 508 16.21 23.85 22.28
C GLU A 508 16.99 24.69 21.28
N LYS A 509 18.10 25.32 21.73
CA LYS A 509 18.96 26.14 20.86
C LYS A 509 19.70 25.28 19.83
N ILE A 510 20.13 24.09 20.22
CA ILE A 510 20.79 23.13 19.33
C ILE A 510 19.80 22.66 18.26
N LEU A 511 18.61 22.21 18.65
CA LEU A 511 17.58 21.77 17.72
C LEU A 511 17.09 22.92 16.83
N GLU A 512 16.99 24.15 17.35
CA GLU A 512 16.70 25.33 16.53
C GLU A 512 17.78 25.53 15.47
N PHE A 513 19.06 25.39 15.84
CA PHE A 513 20.17 25.49 14.91
C PHE A 513 20.09 24.42 13.82
N VAL A 514 19.88 23.16 14.20
CA VAL A 514 19.71 22.02 13.28
C VAL A 514 18.56 22.30 12.31
N ALA A 515 17.38 22.64 12.82
CA ALA A 515 16.23 22.96 11.98
C ALA A 515 16.57 24.12 11.03
N ARG A 516 16.99 25.28 11.54
CA ARG A 516 17.12 26.50 10.71
C ARG A 516 18.32 26.50 9.77
N LYS A 517 19.38 25.76 10.07
CA LYS A 517 20.64 25.80 9.30
C LYS A 517 20.88 24.58 8.45
N THR A 518 20.35 23.42 8.85
CA THR A 518 20.71 22.15 8.21
C THR A 518 19.48 21.38 7.74
N ALA A 519 18.29 21.65 8.29
CA ALA A 519 17.03 20.99 7.95
C ALA A 519 17.18 19.46 7.89
N LEU A 520 17.80 18.89 8.94
CA LEU A 520 18.13 17.47 9.01
C LEU A 520 16.84 16.64 9.09
N PRO A 521 16.56 15.75 8.11
CA PRO A 521 15.38 14.89 8.13
C PRO A 521 15.31 13.91 9.32
N VAL A 522 16.38 13.17 9.56
CA VAL A 522 16.37 12.10 10.56
C VAL A 522 17.49 12.33 11.57
N ALA A 523 17.12 12.35 12.85
CA ALA A 523 18.06 12.51 13.95
C ALA A 523 17.80 11.44 15.00
N LEU A 524 18.88 10.83 15.48
CA LEU A 524 18.84 9.85 16.56
C LEU A 524 19.79 10.30 17.67
N TRP A 525 19.37 10.19 18.92
CA TRP A 525 20.27 10.41 20.05
C TRP A 525 19.85 9.66 21.30
N SER A 526 20.80 9.52 22.20
CA SER A 526 20.55 9.06 23.57
C SER A 526 20.32 10.26 24.48
N ARG A 527 19.27 10.19 25.30
CA ARG A 527 18.99 11.12 26.41
C ARG A 527 20.05 11.05 27.50
N ARG A 528 20.85 9.97 27.52
CA ARG A 528 22.01 9.79 28.40
C ARG A 528 23.31 9.69 27.59
N SER A 529 24.19 10.65 27.78
CA SER A 529 25.41 10.79 26.98
C SER A 529 26.34 9.57 27.09
N GLU A 530 26.36 8.93 28.26
CA GLU A 530 27.19 7.75 28.54
C GLU A 530 26.79 6.51 27.72
N LEU A 531 25.58 6.50 27.14
CA LEU A 531 25.07 5.38 26.35
C LEU A 531 25.19 5.63 24.84
N SER A 532 25.71 6.78 24.41
CA SER A 532 25.77 7.17 22.99
C SER A 532 26.54 6.19 22.10
N ASP A 533 27.54 5.50 22.65
CA ASP A 533 28.33 4.50 21.93
C ASP A 533 27.51 3.23 21.63
N ARG A 534 26.46 2.95 22.40
CA ARG A 534 25.59 1.78 22.19
C ARG A 534 24.65 1.92 20.99
N ILE A 535 24.49 3.13 20.46
CA ILE A 535 23.64 3.40 19.29
C ILE A 535 24.14 2.64 18.06
N ASP A 536 25.44 2.38 17.93
CA ASP A 536 25.98 1.70 16.75
C ASP A 536 25.41 0.27 16.58
N ASN A 537 25.05 -0.41 17.67
CA ASN A 537 24.43 -1.73 17.65
C ASN A 537 22.99 -1.73 17.11
N ILE A 538 22.35 -0.55 17.09
CA ILE A 538 20.99 -0.34 16.59
C ILE A 538 21.02 -0.08 15.09
N LEU A 539 22.14 0.44 14.56
CA LEU A 539 22.26 0.83 13.16
C LEU A 539 22.62 -0.34 12.22
N ASP A 540 22.73 -1.56 12.74
CA ASP A 540 22.90 -2.79 11.95
C ASP A 540 21.55 -3.25 11.38
N CYS A 541 20.92 -2.37 10.61
CA CYS A 541 19.66 -2.57 9.90
C CYS A 541 19.61 -1.67 8.65
N GLU A 542 18.64 -1.89 7.77
CA GLU A 542 18.32 -0.92 6.71
C GLU A 542 17.67 0.34 7.31
N VAL A 543 17.79 1.49 6.65
CA VAL A 543 17.21 2.74 7.13
C VAL A 543 15.68 2.64 7.28
N ASN A 544 15.00 1.96 6.36
CA ASN A 544 13.55 1.67 6.41
C ASN A 544 13.13 0.83 7.66
N GLN A 545 14.06 0.06 8.25
CA GLN A 545 13.83 -0.82 9.39
C GLN A 545 14.23 -0.17 10.73
N LEU A 546 14.78 1.05 10.72
CA LEU A 546 15.33 1.68 11.92
C LEU A 546 14.29 1.84 13.04
N SER A 547 13.06 2.22 12.71
CA SER A 547 11.99 2.35 13.71
C SER A 547 11.61 1.02 14.34
N GLU A 548 11.64 -0.06 13.56
CA GLU A 548 11.39 -1.42 14.04
C GLU A 548 12.52 -1.88 14.96
N ARG A 549 13.78 -1.65 14.55
CA ARG A 549 14.94 -1.98 15.36
C ARG A 549 14.97 -1.23 16.69
N ILE A 550 14.51 0.02 16.73
CA ILE A 550 14.37 0.79 17.96
C ILE A 550 13.24 0.25 18.85
N LEU A 551 12.13 -0.19 18.26
CA LEU A 551 11.04 -0.86 18.98
C LEU A 551 11.55 -2.14 19.66
N GLU A 552 12.30 -2.99 18.94
CA GLU A 552 12.93 -4.19 19.50
C GLU A 552 13.85 -3.86 20.68
N GLU A 553 14.71 -2.84 20.54
CA GLU A 553 15.62 -2.41 21.62
C GLU A 553 14.89 -1.87 22.85
N ARG A 554 13.74 -1.22 22.66
CA ARG A 554 12.86 -0.79 23.77
C ARG A 554 12.13 -1.97 24.40
N CYS A 555 11.67 -2.94 23.62
CA CYS A 555 11.06 -4.16 24.15
C CYS A 555 12.06 -4.97 24.98
N ASN A 556 13.28 -5.15 24.49
CA ASN A 556 14.36 -5.84 25.22
C ASN A 556 14.68 -5.15 26.56
N SER A 557 14.55 -3.82 26.62
CA SER A 557 14.84 -3.04 27.82
C SER A 557 13.90 -3.32 29.00
N LEU A 558 12.68 -3.81 28.76
CA LEU A 558 11.67 -4.07 29.81
C LEU A 558 12.13 -5.03 30.90
N THR A 559 13.09 -5.91 30.60
CA THR A 559 13.62 -6.92 31.54
C THR A 559 15.04 -6.64 32.00
N GLU A 560 15.63 -5.52 31.55
CA GLU A 560 17.00 -5.12 31.85
C GLU A 560 17.07 -3.95 32.85
N ASP A 561 18.28 -3.46 33.13
CA ASP A 561 18.49 -2.33 34.04
C ASP A 561 18.15 -0.98 33.39
N ASP A 562 17.95 0.04 34.21
CA ASP A 562 17.72 1.44 33.77
C ASP A 562 18.85 2.00 32.87
N ASN A 563 19.97 1.28 32.67
CA ASN A 563 21.05 1.69 31.78
C ASN A 563 20.94 1.05 30.39
N HIS A 564 19.91 0.24 30.10
CA HIS A 564 19.68 -0.27 28.76
C HIS A 564 19.42 0.89 27.78
N ILE A 565 20.00 0.85 26.58
CA ILE A 565 19.91 1.97 25.63
C ILE A 565 18.47 2.22 25.16
N GLY A 566 17.67 1.15 25.05
CA GLY A 566 16.23 1.23 24.73
C GLY A 566 15.52 2.34 25.49
N HIS A 567 15.80 2.46 26.80
CA HIS A 567 15.18 3.45 27.68
C HIS A 567 15.51 4.91 27.36
N HIS A 568 16.56 5.16 26.59
CA HIS A 568 17.13 6.50 26.45
C HIS A 568 17.10 7.00 25.01
N LEU A 569 16.47 6.27 24.09
CA LEU A 569 16.48 6.62 22.66
C LEU A 569 15.39 7.62 22.30
N THR A 570 15.80 8.65 21.56
CA THR A 570 14.89 9.55 20.85
C THR A 570 15.18 9.50 19.37
N LEU A 571 14.17 9.11 18.58
CA LEU A 571 14.18 9.14 17.13
C LEU A 571 13.30 10.30 16.66
N VAL A 572 13.89 11.22 15.90
CA VAL A 572 13.17 12.22 15.12
C VAL A 572 13.21 11.83 13.66
N TRP A 573 12.04 11.77 13.04
CA TRP A 573 11.86 11.31 11.66
C TRP A 573 10.95 12.28 10.92
N GLU A 574 11.55 13.25 10.23
CA GLU A 574 10.80 14.34 9.60
C GLU A 574 10.39 14.00 8.16
N ASP A 575 9.46 13.07 7.96
CA ASP A 575 8.84 12.77 6.65
C ASP A 575 7.89 13.90 6.19
N PRO A 576 8.11 14.53 5.02
CA PRO A 576 7.22 15.56 4.49
C PRO A 576 5.88 15.04 3.96
N ASN A 577 5.73 13.73 3.74
CA ASN A 577 4.51 13.12 3.25
C ASN A 577 3.51 12.79 4.38
N ILE A 578 3.98 12.72 5.62
CA ILE A 578 3.17 12.46 6.81
C ILE A 578 3.14 13.73 7.66
N VAL A 579 2.07 14.51 7.52
CA VAL A 579 1.87 15.77 8.25
C VAL A 579 0.39 15.95 8.61
N PRO A 580 0.06 16.48 9.80
CA PRO A 580 -1.31 16.77 10.17
C PRO A 580 -1.91 17.88 9.28
N PRO A 581 -3.24 17.87 9.04
CA PRO A 581 -3.94 18.88 8.22
C PRO A 581 -3.81 20.32 8.73
N THR A 582 -3.53 20.47 10.02
CA THR A 582 -3.31 21.73 10.71
C THR A 582 -1.99 22.41 10.31
N LEU A 583 -1.01 21.65 9.82
CA LEU A 583 0.26 22.18 9.32
C LEU A 583 0.08 22.64 7.87
N GLN A 584 -0.08 23.95 7.70
CA GLN A 584 -0.07 24.58 6.38
C GLN A 584 1.35 25.01 6.03
N PHE A 585 1.89 24.47 4.95
CA PHE A 585 3.13 24.96 4.35
C PHE A 585 2.79 26.04 3.31
N ASP A 586 3.40 27.21 3.43
CA ASP A 586 3.27 28.27 2.42
C ASP A 586 3.75 27.75 1.06
N SER A 587 2.81 27.54 0.14
CA SER A 587 3.07 27.07 -1.23
C SER A 587 4.00 28.01 -2.04
N GLU A 588 4.20 29.25 -1.60
CA GLU A 588 5.15 30.21 -2.19
C GLU A 588 6.62 29.97 -1.76
N ALA A 589 6.88 29.03 -0.85
CA ALA A 589 8.22 28.67 -0.38
C ALA A 589 8.76 27.32 -0.93
N CYS A 590 7.99 26.61 -1.75
CA CYS A 590 8.43 25.39 -2.47
C CYS A 590 9.03 25.72 -3.84
#